data_AF-A0A0D7F1S2-F1
#
_entry.id   AF-A0A0D7F1S2-F1
#
_cell.length_a   1.000
_cell.length_b   1.000
_cell.length_c   1.000
_cell.angle_alpha   90.00
_cell.angle_beta   90.00
_cell.angle_gamma   90.00
#
_symmetry.space_group_name_H-M   'P 1'
#
loop_
_entity.id
_entity.type
_entity.pdbx_description
1 polymer ?
#
loop_
_entity_poly.entity_id
_entity_poly.type
_entity_poly.pdbx_seq_one_letter_code
_entity_poly.pdbx_strand_id
1 'polypeptide(L)' 'MPKQERPAGKSGARKVAKAGFVLGHARFSKISAVEGIRLSPAMKERAADAKQQGLSADEYRRTIVQSHRKG' A
#
# COMPACT_ATOMS: atom_id res chain seq x y z
N MET A 1 10.11 20.10 -37.33
CA MET A 1 9.77 19.01 -36.38
C MET A 1 10.11 19.48 -34.98
N PRO A 2 9.17 19.57 -34.02
CA PRO A 2 9.52 19.99 -32.67
C PRO A 2 10.29 18.88 -31.95
N LYS A 3 11.44 19.25 -31.41
CA LYS A 3 12.41 18.38 -30.73
C LYS A 3 11.97 18.22 -29.28
N GLN A 4 11.53 17.01 -28.91
CA GLN A 4 11.04 16.71 -27.57
C GLN A 4 12.24 16.54 -26.61
N GLU A 5 12.39 17.48 -25.66
CA GLU A 5 13.39 17.41 -24.59
C GLU A 5 12.94 16.37 -23.55
N ARG A 6 13.81 15.38 -23.28
CA ARG A 6 13.59 14.37 -22.23
C ARG A 6 14.12 14.92 -20.91
N PRO A 7 13.38 14.83 -19.79
CA PRO A 7 13.91 15.25 -18.50
C PRO A 7 15.06 14.33 -18.07
N ALA A 8 16.17 14.95 -17.70
CA ALA A 8 17.41 14.33 -17.28
C ALA A 8 17.20 13.40 -16.08
N GLY A 9 17.52 12.12 -16.27
CA GLY A 9 17.62 11.15 -15.18
C GLY A 9 18.80 11.49 -14.28
N LYS A 10 18.52 11.81 -13.00
CA LYS A 10 19.54 11.88 -11.96
C LYS A 10 20.09 10.47 -11.70
N SER A 11 21.27 10.20 -12.25
CA SER A 11 22.12 9.05 -11.96
C SER A 11 22.71 9.17 -10.55
N GLY A 12 21.99 8.68 -9.55
CA GLY A 12 22.55 8.27 -8.27
C GLY A 12 22.47 6.75 -8.22
N ALA A 13 23.60 6.08 -8.01
CA ALA A 13 23.69 4.62 -7.93
C ALA A 13 22.73 4.06 -6.86
N ARG A 14 21.53 3.65 -7.28
CA ARG A 14 20.55 3.00 -6.41
C ARG A 14 20.89 1.52 -6.42
N LYS A 15 21.34 1.00 -5.28
CA LYS A 15 21.41 -0.45 -5.03
C LYS A 15 20.13 -1.07 -5.57
N VAL A 16 20.24 -2.01 -6.49
CA VAL A 16 19.10 -2.78 -7.01
C VAL A 16 18.63 -3.69 -5.89
N ALA A 17 17.94 -3.12 -4.90
CA ALA A 17 17.09 -3.87 -4.01
C ALA A 17 16.08 -4.58 -4.93
N LYS A 18 16.01 -5.91 -4.83
CA LYS A 18 15.04 -6.77 -5.54
C LYS A 18 13.71 -6.03 -5.63
N ALA A 19 13.40 -5.48 -6.81
CA ALA A 19 12.38 -4.45 -6.93
C ALA A 19 11.00 -5.10 -6.81
N GLY A 20 10.51 -5.24 -5.58
CA GLY A 20 9.12 -5.63 -5.33
C GLY A 20 8.20 -4.54 -5.88
N PHE A 21 7.13 -4.94 -6.54
CA PHE A 21 6.09 -4.02 -6.97
C PHE A 21 5.21 -3.65 -5.78
N VAL A 22 5.12 -2.36 -5.44
CA VAL A 22 4.22 -1.87 -4.39
C VAL A 22 2.86 -1.59 -5.00
N LEU A 23 1.84 -2.33 -4.54
CA LEU A 23 0.46 -2.11 -4.92
C LEU A 23 -0.19 -1.10 -3.98
N GLY A 24 -0.67 0.03 -4.51
CA GLY A 24 -1.43 1.00 -3.73
C GLY A 24 -2.86 0.53 -3.45
N HIS A 25 -3.48 1.13 -2.42
CA HIS A 25 -4.83 0.80 -1.93
C HIS A 25 -5.87 0.69 -3.06
N ALA A 26 -5.98 1.70 -3.92
CA ALA A 26 -6.97 1.74 -4.99
C ALA A 26 -6.82 0.58 -6.00
N ARG A 27 -5.57 0.14 -6.29
CA ARG A 27 -5.34 -1.00 -7.19
C ARG A 27 -5.65 -2.31 -6.49
N PHE A 28 -5.29 -2.45 -5.21
CA PHE A 28 -5.65 -3.61 -4.40
C PHE A 28 -7.16 -3.80 -4.30
N SER A 29 -7.93 -2.72 -4.07
CA SER A 29 -9.40 -2.80 -4.01
C SER A 29 -10.02 -3.34 -5.30
N LYS A 30 -9.48 -2.97 -6.47
CA LYS A 30 -9.97 -3.49 -7.76
C LYS A 30 -9.70 -4.99 -7.90
N ILE A 31 -8.52 -5.44 -7.51
CA ILE A 31 -8.14 -6.86 -7.55
C ILE A 31 -9.01 -7.65 -6.56
N SER A 32 -9.11 -7.18 -5.32
CA SER A 32 -9.91 -7.83 -4.27
C SER A 32 -11.38 -7.98 -4.67
N ALA A 33 -11.95 -7.02 -5.40
CA ALA A 33 -13.33 -7.11 -5.88
C ALA A 33 -13.53 -8.26 -6.88
N VAL A 34 -12.55 -8.48 -7.78
CA VAL A 34 -12.57 -9.58 -8.75
C VAL A 34 -12.31 -10.93 -8.07
N GLU A 35 -11.40 -10.97 -7.10
CA GLU A 35 -11.03 -12.19 -6.37
C GLU A 35 -12.02 -12.56 -5.26
N GLY A 36 -13.05 -11.75 -5.02
CA GLY A 36 -14.05 -11.98 -3.97
C GLY A 36 -13.53 -11.76 -2.55
N ILE A 37 -12.37 -11.12 -2.38
CA ILE A 37 -11.78 -10.80 -1.08
C ILE A 37 -12.56 -9.65 -0.45
N ARG A 38 -13.15 -9.91 0.72
CA ARG A 38 -13.94 -8.93 1.47
C ARG A 38 -13.40 -8.77 2.89
N LEU A 39 -13.42 -7.54 3.39
CA LEU A 39 -13.13 -7.26 4.80
C LEU A 39 -14.27 -7.79 5.69
N SER A 40 -13.91 -8.46 6.78
CA SER A 40 -14.86 -8.77 7.84
C SER A 40 -15.32 -7.49 8.56
N PRO A 41 -16.43 -7.51 9.32
CA PRO A 41 -16.89 -6.34 10.07
C PRO A 41 -15.81 -5.73 10.96
N ALA A 42 -15.10 -6.55 11.75
CA ALA A 42 -14.02 -6.10 12.62
C ALA A 42 -12.84 -5.47 11.85
N MET A 43 -12.54 -5.97 10.64
CA MET A 43 -11.51 -5.37 9.78
C MET A 43 -11.95 -4.01 9.23
N LYS A 44 -13.23 -3.85 8.90
CA LYS A 44 -13.79 -2.57 8.42
C LYS A 44 -13.76 -1.50 9.50
N GLU A 45 -14.15 -1.86 10.73
CA GLU A 45 -14.10 -0.99 11.89
C GLU A 45 -12.68 -0.49 12.14
N ARG A 46 -11.71 -1.41 12.22
CA ARG A 46 -10.29 -1.05 12.37
C ARG A 46 -9.78 -0.12 11.27
N ALA A 47 -10.21 -0.33 10.02
CA ALA A 47 -9.83 0.54 8.91
C ALA A 47 -10.42 1.95 9.04
N ALA A 48 -11.66 2.05 9.54
CA ALA A 48 -12.30 3.33 9.83
C ALA A 48 -11.61 4.06 10.99
N ASP A 49 -11.30 3.35 12.07
CA ASP A 49 -10.61 3.91 13.24
C ASP A 49 -9.22 4.43 12.87
N ALA A 50 -8.47 3.65 12.08
CA ALA A 50 -7.15 4.07 11.61
C ALA A 50 -7.21 5.34 10.77
N LYS A 51 -8.25 5.50 9.94
CA LYS A 51 -8.49 6.70 9.16
C LYS A 51 -8.87 7.89 10.04
N GLN A 52 -9.72 7.68 11.04
CA GLN A 52 -10.11 8.72 12.00
C GLN A 52 -8.94 9.20 12.86
N GLN A 53 -8.07 8.28 13.28
CA GLN A 53 -6.89 8.59 14.09
C GLN A 53 -5.71 9.12 13.26
N GLY A 54 -5.82 9.11 11.92
CA GLY A 54 -4.75 9.59 11.04
C GLY A 54 -3.48 8.73 11.07
N LEU A 55 -3.62 7.42 11.34
CA LEU A 55 -2.48 6.51 11.45
C LEU A 55 -1.67 6.47 10.14
N SER A 56 -0.35 6.40 10.28
CA SER A 56 0.51 6.07 9.15
C SER A 56 0.27 4.62 8.68
N ALA A 57 0.69 4.32 7.46
CA ALA A 57 0.55 2.98 6.89
C ALA A 57 1.29 1.91 7.74
N ASP A 58 2.43 2.26 8.33
CA ASP A 58 3.21 1.33 9.15
C ASP A 58 2.56 1.08 10.52
N GLU A 59 1.99 2.11 11.14
CA GLU A 59 1.22 1.97 12.37
C GLU A 59 -0.02 1.12 12.14
N TYR A 60 -0.78 1.39 11.07
CA TYR A 60 -1.93 0.58 10.71
C TYR A 60 -1.57 -0.89 10.44
N ARG A 61 -0.44 -1.16 9.77
CA ARG A 61 0.03 -2.56 9.59
C ARG A 61 0.32 -3.23 10.94
N ARG A 62 0.96 -2.53 11.88
CA ARG A 62 1.28 -3.08 13.21
C ARG A 62 0.02 -3.46 13.97
N THR A 63 -1.03 -2.64 13.94
CA THR A 63 -2.30 -2.97 14.62
C THR A 63 -2.95 -4.23 14.03
N ILE A 64 -2.91 -4.40 12.70
CA ILE A 64 -3.39 -5.63 12.06
C ILE A 64 -2.56 -6.84 12.51
N VAL A 65 -1.23 -6.76 12.45
CA VAL A 65 -0.34 -7.88 12.84
C VAL A 65 -0.57 -8.26 14.30
N GLN A 66 -0.67 -7.29 15.21
CA GLN A 66 -0.95 -7.55 16.63
C GLN A 66 -2.28 -8.25 16.82
N SER A 67 -3.33 -7.84 16.10
CA SER A 67 -4.66 -8.45 16.22
C SER A 67 -4.75 -9.92 15.75
N HIS A 68 -3.82 -10.35 14.89
CA HIS A 68 -3.77 -11.71 14.34
C HIS A 68 -2.58 -12.52 14.85
N ARG A 69 -1.77 -11.95 15.74
CA ARG A 69 -0.66 -12.66 16.36
C ARG A 69 -1.25 -13.77 17.24
N LYS A 70 -1.01 -15.02 16.84
CA LYS A 70 -1.28 -16.17 17.70
C LYS A 70 -0.28 -16.14 18.86
N GLY A 71 -0.80 -16.25 20.08
CA GLY A 71 -0.01 -16.59 21.26
C GLY A 71 0.45 -18.04 21.19
#